data_AF-A0A8T3W7H0-F1
#
_entry.id   AF-A0A8T3W7H0-F1
#
_cell.length_a   1.000
_cell.length_b   1.000
_cell.length_c   1.000
_cell.angle_alpha   90.00
_cell.angle_beta   90.00
_cell.angle_gamma   90.00
#
_symmetry.space_group_name_H-M   'P 1'
#
loop_
_entity.id
_entity.type
_entity.pdbx_description
1 polymer ?
#
loop_
_entity_poly.entity_id
_entity_poly.type
_entity_poly.pdbx_seq_one_letter_code
_entity_poly.pdbx_strand_id
1 'polypeptide(L)'
;MNKQQIEEGTFIYSQEPKDFQNFRKLSGHDTRELRQIYKEENKLNYMQKKEIPKDKLIKLYKNKNLSSREIGKRLNCDHSVILKRLKENNIKIKNRKEKINIKKTKLYNLYNKEKLSIYKIAKLCSCSSTCILCKLREFKIKTRKKKEVKISKKQLKDYYIKDKKSLSEIAKIKKCSVSTILKLMKKFNIKRRTLSESIMKYKKRNFDGKKNLKAYMTGFRIGDLNVTKESHQIKLKTNTTKLDQVHLVKENFGNYGHFYLKERGGEYEMSCLLDKSFKFLIKKHKNIPKWIIKNNECFINFLAGYTDAEGNIGIYDKRARYRVGSYDKEILYEIHEKLQSMKINGTFILETQAGIYKYGKLNGDFWRINISKKEELLALVRTLKPHIKHRKRYNDLIAAENNIIERIGAIA
;
A
#
# COMPACT_ATOMS: atom_id res chain seq x y z
N MET A 1 42.11 -21.53 0.49
CA MET A 1 41.68 -22.73 1.26
C MET A 1 41.06 -22.31 2.58
N ASN A 2 39.77 -22.60 2.71
CA ASN A 2 38.89 -22.69 3.89
C ASN A 2 39.24 -21.97 5.20
N LYS A 3 38.45 -20.93 5.49
CA LYS A 3 37.88 -20.67 6.81
C LYS A 3 36.37 -20.88 6.73
N GLN A 4 35.80 -21.72 7.59
CA GLN A 4 34.40 -21.59 7.96
C GLN A 4 34.23 -21.79 9.46
N GLN A 5 33.95 -20.66 10.12
CA GLN A 5 33.33 -20.55 11.43
C GLN A 5 31.80 -20.57 11.24
N ILE A 6 31.13 -21.36 12.09
CA ILE A 6 29.96 -21.03 12.92
C ILE A 6 28.91 -20.05 12.35
N GLU A 7 27.68 -20.54 12.15
CA GLU A 7 26.46 -19.74 12.32
C GLU A 7 25.39 -20.49 13.14
N GLU A 8 24.98 -19.85 14.24
CA GLU A 8 23.86 -20.21 15.09
C GLU A 8 22.53 -19.81 14.43
N GLY A 9 21.75 -20.79 13.98
CA GLY A 9 20.38 -20.58 13.48
C GLY A 9 19.35 -20.59 14.60
N THR A 10 18.93 -19.41 15.06
CA THR A 10 17.70 -19.22 15.83
C THR A 10 16.49 -19.36 14.91
N PHE A 11 15.55 -20.27 15.22
CA PHE A 11 14.23 -20.29 14.55
C PHE A 11 13.09 -20.05 15.54
N ILE A 12 12.29 -19.06 15.18
CA ILE A 12 11.12 -18.50 15.86
C ILE A 12 9.92 -19.44 15.61
N TYR A 13 9.30 -19.93 16.67
CA TYR A 13 7.97 -20.55 16.57
C TYR A 13 6.92 -19.45 16.36
N SER A 14 6.58 -19.15 15.10
CA SER A 14 5.27 -18.57 14.71
C SER A 14 5.03 -18.51 13.19
N GLN A 15 5.64 -19.37 12.37
CA GLN A 15 5.34 -19.42 10.93
C GLN A 15 4.79 -20.78 10.53
N GLU A 16 3.77 -20.77 9.65
CA GLU A 16 3.26 -21.97 8.98
C GLU A 16 4.44 -22.75 8.36
N PRO A 17 4.45 -24.09 8.43
CA PRO A 17 5.52 -24.91 7.84
C PRO A 17 5.70 -24.58 6.35
N LYS A 18 6.95 -24.51 5.88
CA LYS A 18 7.28 -24.19 4.48
C LYS A 18 6.58 -25.13 3.48
N ASP A 19 6.35 -26.37 3.88
CA ASP A 19 5.65 -27.38 3.08
C ASP A 19 4.17 -27.00 2.84
N PHE A 20 3.53 -26.37 3.84
CA PHE A 20 2.16 -25.88 3.74
C PHE A 20 2.04 -24.63 2.83
N GLN A 21 3.07 -23.78 2.81
CA GLN A 21 3.13 -22.62 1.91
C GLN A 21 3.34 -23.02 0.45
N ASN A 22 4.08 -24.11 0.20
CA ASN A 22 4.28 -24.66 -1.14
C ASN A 22 3.02 -25.37 -1.65
N PHE A 23 2.32 -26.15 -0.81
CA PHE A 23 1.07 -26.82 -1.19
C PHE A 23 -0.08 -25.86 -1.50
N ARG A 24 -0.19 -24.75 -0.75
CA ARG A 24 -1.23 -23.73 -0.93
C ARG A 24 -1.13 -22.97 -2.26
N LYS A 25 0.05 -22.96 -2.89
CA LYS A 25 0.26 -22.37 -4.22
C LYS A 25 -0.18 -23.27 -5.38
N LEU A 26 -0.31 -24.58 -5.14
CA LEU A 26 -0.52 -25.58 -6.19
C LEU A 26 -1.98 -26.02 -6.35
N SER A 27 -2.82 -25.94 -5.30
CA SER A 27 -4.06 -26.73 -5.28
C SER A 27 -5.39 -25.98 -5.35
N GLY A 28 -5.46 -24.64 -5.30
CA GLY A 28 -6.71 -23.90 -5.53
C GLY A 28 -7.90 -24.18 -4.58
N HIS A 29 -7.75 -25.08 -3.60
CA HIS A 29 -8.82 -25.55 -2.70
C HIS A 29 -9.13 -24.61 -1.53
N ASP A 30 -10.35 -24.73 -0.99
CA ASP A 30 -10.81 -24.02 0.21
C ASP A 30 -9.88 -24.31 1.41
N THR A 31 -9.42 -23.24 2.05
CA THR A 31 -8.57 -23.24 3.24
C THR A 31 -9.12 -24.05 4.41
N ARG A 32 -10.43 -24.35 4.46
CA ARG A 32 -11.05 -25.19 5.50
C ARG A 32 -10.80 -26.67 5.28
N GLU A 33 -10.97 -27.19 4.07
CA GLU A 33 -10.71 -28.60 3.74
C GLU A 33 -9.22 -28.92 3.88
N LEU A 34 -8.32 -28.05 3.40
CA LEU A 34 -6.88 -28.23 3.60
C LEU A 34 -6.46 -28.22 5.08
N ARG A 35 -7.13 -27.43 5.92
CA ARG A 35 -6.92 -27.44 7.37
C ARG A 35 -7.45 -28.71 8.03
N GLN A 36 -8.53 -29.27 7.49
CA GLN A 36 -9.12 -30.52 7.96
C GLN A 36 -8.21 -31.69 7.60
N ILE A 37 -7.76 -31.79 6.34
CA ILE A 37 -6.79 -32.79 5.86
C ILE A 37 -5.48 -32.69 6.64
N TYR A 38 -4.94 -31.50 6.84
CA TYR A 38 -3.71 -31.33 7.63
C TYR A 38 -3.89 -31.69 9.11
N LYS A 39 -5.09 -31.44 9.69
CA LYS A 39 -5.43 -31.91 11.04
C LYS A 39 -5.55 -33.44 11.08
N GLU A 40 -6.12 -34.06 10.07
CA GLU A 40 -6.34 -35.50 9.98
C GLU A 40 -5.05 -36.26 9.70
N GLU A 41 -4.18 -35.78 8.80
CA GLU A 41 -2.83 -36.30 8.59
C GLU A 41 -1.97 -36.15 9.85
N ASN A 42 -2.03 -35.01 10.55
CA ASN A 42 -1.35 -34.87 11.84
C ASN A 42 -1.96 -35.77 12.91
N LYS A 43 -3.27 -36.04 12.88
CA LYS A 43 -3.95 -36.96 13.80
C LYS A 43 -3.58 -38.42 13.49
N LEU A 44 -3.41 -38.79 12.22
CA LEU A 44 -2.95 -40.11 11.77
C LEU A 44 -1.45 -40.31 12.13
N ASN A 45 -0.63 -39.29 11.93
CA ASN A 45 0.79 -39.26 12.33
C ASN A 45 0.96 -39.21 13.87
N TYR A 46 -0.03 -38.69 14.60
CA TYR A 46 -0.12 -38.78 16.06
C TYR A 46 -0.52 -40.19 16.53
N MET A 47 -1.36 -40.90 15.76
CA MET A 47 -1.78 -42.28 16.04
C MET A 47 -0.71 -43.33 15.65
N GLN A 48 0.09 -43.09 14.61
CA GLN A 48 1.22 -43.94 14.18
C GLN A 48 2.49 -43.80 15.06
N LYS A 49 2.54 -42.86 16.01
CA LYS A 49 3.63 -42.73 17.01
C LYS A 49 3.43 -43.57 18.29
N LYS A 50 2.61 -44.63 18.19
CA LYS A 50 2.59 -45.81 19.08
C LYS A 50 3.76 -46.70 18.65
N GLU A 51 4.81 -47.03 19.39
CA GLU A 51 5.07 -47.14 20.82
C GLU A 51 6.56 -46.82 21.01
N ILE A 52 6.95 -46.00 21.99
CA ILE A 52 8.37 -45.88 22.35
C ILE A 52 8.62 -46.94 23.41
N PRO A 53 9.42 -48.00 23.13
CA PRO A 53 9.68 -49.04 24.12
C PRO A 53 10.28 -48.44 25.38
N LYS A 54 9.81 -48.91 26.54
CA LYS A 54 10.24 -48.44 27.86
C LYS A 54 11.77 -48.44 28.00
N ASP A 55 12.43 -49.48 27.50
CA ASP A 55 13.88 -49.64 27.58
C ASP A 55 14.63 -48.62 26.75
N LYS A 56 14.10 -48.30 25.56
CA LYS A 56 14.66 -47.26 24.69
C LYS A 56 14.51 -45.88 25.34
N LEU A 57 13.38 -45.63 26.00
CA LEU A 57 13.13 -44.39 26.74
C LEU A 57 14.05 -44.26 27.97
N ILE A 58 14.26 -45.35 28.72
CA ILE A 58 15.18 -45.42 29.87
C ILE A 58 16.63 -45.20 29.41
N LYS A 59 17.08 -45.89 28.36
CA LYS A 59 18.44 -45.76 27.82
C LYS A 59 18.73 -44.33 27.37
N LEU A 60 17.77 -43.67 26.70
CA LEU A 60 17.94 -42.30 26.23
C LEU A 60 17.84 -41.26 27.37
N TYR A 61 16.90 -41.43 28.30
CA TYR A 61 16.59 -40.43 29.33
C TYR A 61 17.43 -40.58 30.62
N LYS A 62 17.62 -41.81 31.10
CA LYS A 62 18.44 -42.11 32.30
C LYS A 62 19.90 -42.31 31.91
N ASN A 63 20.21 -43.25 31.01
CA ASN A 63 21.60 -43.67 30.79
C ASN A 63 22.39 -42.65 29.96
N LYS A 64 21.79 -42.10 28.90
CA LYS A 64 22.41 -41.05 28.06
C LYS A 64 22.12 -39.62 28.53
N ASN A 65 21.42 -39.45 29.65
CA ASN A 65 21.11 -38.16 30.29
C ASN A 65 20.44 -37.08 29.39
N LEU A 66 19.76 -37.45 28.30
CA LEU A 66 19.18 -36.50 27.35
C LEU A 66 17.91 -35.82 27.91
N SER A 67 17.65 -34.59 27.49
CA SER A 67 16.40 -33.87 27.77
C SER A 67 15.24 -34.40 26.91
N SER A 68 13.99 -34.20 27.36
CA SER A 68 12.80 -34.62 26.60
C SER A 68 12.71 -33.97 25.21
N ARG A 69 13.29 -32.78 25.03
CA ARG A 69 13.40 -32.11 23.72
C ARG A 69 14.44 -32.76 22.81
N GLU A 70 15.59 -33.15 23.34
CA GLU A 70 16.63 -33.84 22.55
C GLU A 70 16.18 -35.25 22.14
N ILE A 71 15.50 -35.95 23.05
CA ILE A 71 14.86 -37.24 22.75
C ILE A 71 13.76 -37.06 21.70
N GLY A 72 12.93 -36.02 21.84
CA GLY A 72 11.90 -35.69 20.85
C GLY A 72 12.48 -35.46 19.46
N LYS A 73 13.58 -34.69 19.36
CA LYS A 73 14.31 -34.50 18.10
C LYS A 73 14.85 -35.80 17.52
N ARG A 74 15.49 -36.64 18.35
CA ARG A 74 16.06 -37.93 17.90
C ARG A 74 15.01 -38.96 17.48
N LEU A 75 13.82 -38.90 18.07
CA LEU A 75 12.73 -39.82 17.79
C LEU A 75 11.64 -39.19 16.91
N ASN A 76 11.93 -38.03 16.31
CA ASN A 76 11.02 -37.26 15.47
C ASN A 76 9.60 -37.09 16.06
N CYS A 77 9.52 -36.84 17.36
CA CYS A 77 8.26 -36.65 18.08
C CYS A 77 8.30 -35.39 18.95
N ASP A 78 7.13 -34.81 19.21
CA ASP A 78 7.07 -33.65 20.09
C ASP A 78 7.49 -34.03 21.52
N HIS A 79 8.21 -33.13 22.17
CA HIS A 79 8.72 -33.33 23.53
C HIS A 79 7.60 -33.62 24.56
N SER A 80 6.35 -33.18 24.31
CA SER A 80 5.18 -33.48 25.15
C SER A 80 4.83 -34.97 25.12
N VAL A 81 5.04 -35.65 23.99
CA VAL A 81 4.86 -37.11 23.86
C VAL A 81 5.87 -37.83 24.74
N ILE A 82 7.14 -37.41 24.72
CA ILE A 82 8.18 -37.96 25.59
C ILE A 82 7.83 -37.75 27.07
N LEU A 83 7.36 -36.57 27.45
CA LEU A 83 6.93 -36.29 28.82
C LEU A 83 5.73 -37.15 29.24
N LYS A 84 4.77 -37.37 28.34
CA LYS A 84 3.63 -38.26 28.57
C LYS A 84 4.10 -39.70 28.80
N ARG A 85 4.98 -40.22 27.94
CA ARG A 85 5.53 -41.58 28.07
C ARG A 85 6.37 -41.76 29.33
N LEU A 86 7.14 -40.74 29.74
CA LEU A 86 7.87 -40.77 31.01
C LEU A 86 6.91 -40.90 32.20
N LYS A 87 5.76 -40.21 32.17
CA LYS A 87 4.71 -40.36 33.20
C LYS A 87 4.05 -41.73 33.15
N GLU A 88 3.61 -42.19 31.98
CA GLU A 88 2.96 -43.51 31.78
C GLU A 88 3.87 -44.66 32.25
N ASN A 89 5.19 -44.53 32.10
CA ASN A 89 6.17 -45.54 32.53
C ASN A 89 6.70 -45.32 33.96
N ASN A 90 6.10 -44.43 34.75
CA ASN A 90 6.54 -44.07 36.11
C ASN A 90 8.03 -43.66 36.21
N ILE A 91 8.57 -43.04 35.15
CA ILE A 91 9.93 -42.51 35.15
C ILE A 91 9.88 -41.08 35.69
N LYS A 92 10.53 -40.85 36.83
CA LYS A 92 10.61 -39.53 37.47
C LYS A 92 11.15 -38.48 36.48
N ILE A 93 10.30 -37.54 36.10
CA ILE A 93 10.68 -36.43 35.23
C ILE A 93 11.68 -35.55 35.98
N LYS A 94 12.83 -35.29 35.35
CA LYS A 94 13.81 -34.32 35.82
C LYS A 94 13.15 -32.95 35.89
N ASN A 95 12.80 -32.52 37.10
CA ASN A 95 12.43 -31.14 37.34
C ASN A 95 13.69 -30.30 37.15
N ARG A 96 13.75 -29.51 36.08
CA ARG A 96 14.86 -28.59 35.77
C ARG A 96 14.93 -27.38 36.73
N LYS A 97 14.46 -27.53 37.96
CA LYS A 97 14.71 -26.60 39.05
C LYS A 97 16.00 -27.03 39.74
N GLU A 98 17.13 -26.99 39.02
CA GLU A 98 18.40 -26.88 39.73
C GLU A 98 18.32 -25.59 40.54
N LYS A 99 18.13 -25.73 41.84
CA LYS A 99 18.15 -24.61 42.77
C LYS A 99 19.56 -24.04 42.65
N ILE A 100 19.68 -22.84 42.13
CA ILE A 100 20.95 -22.12 42.12
C ILE A 100 21.42 -22.05 43.58
N ASN A 101 22.55 -22.67 43.87
CA ASN A 101 23.19 -22.58 45.17
C ASN A 101 24.04 -21.30 45.23
N ILE A 102 23.36 -20.16 45.34
CA ILE A 102 24.00 -18.86 45.57
C ILE A 102 23.75 -18.42 47.01
N LYS A 103 24.84 -18.20 47.75
CA LYS A 103 24.77 -17.64 49.11
C LYS A 103 24.13 -16.25 49.08
N LYS A 104 23.29 -15.95 50.08
CA LYS A 104 22.62 -14.65 50.25
C LYS A 104 23.59 -13.47 50.19
N THR A 105 24.74 -13.59 50.85
CA THR A 105 25.80 -12.57 50.89
C THR A 105 26.37 -12.27 49.49
N LYS A 106 26.66 -13.32 48.71
CA LYS A 106 27.14 -13.20 47.33
C LYS A 106 26.10 -12.51 46.44
N LEU A 107 24.83 -12.93 46.50
CA LEU A 107 23.77 -12.32 45.70
C LEU A 107 23.53 -10.84 46.10
N TYR A 108 23.61 -10.53 47.40
CA TYR A 108 23.51 -9.16 47.89
C TYR A 108 24.65 -8.28 47.37
N ASN A 109 25.89 -8.75 47.44
CA ASN A 109 27.05 -7.98 46.95
C ASN A 109 26.96 -7.72 45.44
N LEU A 110 26.69 -8.76 44.64
CA LEU A 110 26.54 -8.64 43.19
C LEU A 110 25.41 -7.66 42.79
N TYR A 111 24.26 -7.70 43.48
CA TYR A 111 23.09 -6.89 43.12
C TYR A 111 23.11 -5.47 43.71
N ASN A 112 23.49 -5.31 44.99
CA ASN A 112 23.41 -4.04 45.73
C ASN A 112 24.73 -3.27 45.77
N LYS A 113 25.87 -3.94 45.97
CA LYS A 113 27.19 -3.29 46.03
C LYS A 113 27.75 -3.06 44.63
N GLU A 114 27.88 -4.12 43.84
CA GLU A 114 28.43 -4.07 42.46
C GLU A 114 27.41 -3.59 41.42
N LYS A 115 26.16 -3.39 41.82
CA LYS A 115 25.04 -2.90 40.98
C LYS A 115 24.79 -3.70 39.70
N LEU A 116 25.21 -4.96 39.61
CA LEU A 116 25.00 -5.79 38.42
C LEU A 116 23.50 -5.99 38.12
N SER A 117 23.16 -6.11 36.83
CA SER A 117 21.78 -6.40 36.42
C SER A 117 21.44 -7.86 36.71
N ILE A 118 20.14 -8.16 36.90
CA ILE A 118 19.66 -9.54 37.11
C ILE A 118 20.12 -10.45 35.96
N TYR A 119 20.16 -9.93 34.72
CA TYR A 119 20.64 -10.67 33.56
C TYR A 119 22.14 -10.97 33.61
N LYS A 120 22.97 -10.02 34.04
CA LYS A 120 24.42 -10.23 34.22
C LYS A 120 24.68 -11.27 35.31
N ILE A 121 24.00 -11.16 36.44
CA ILE A 121 24.09 -12.14 37.54
C ILE A 121 23.63 -13.52 37.06
N ALA A 122 22.54 -13.58 36.30
CA ALA A 122 22.04 -14.84 35.76
C ALA A 122 23.06 -15.51 34.83
N LYS A 123 23.73 -14.73 33.98
CA LYS A 123 24.82 -15.22 33.12
C LYS A 123 26.01 -15.72 33.94
N LEU A 124 26.42 -14.99 34.98
CA LEU A 124 27.51 -15.40 35.89
C LEU A 124 27.18 -16.69 36.65
N CYS A 125 25.92 -16.92 36.97
CA CYS A 125 25.45 -18.10 37.69
C CYS A 125 24.90 -19.19 36.77
N SER A 126 25.13 -19.09 35.44
CA SER A 126 24.67 -20.04 34.42
C SER A 126 23.20 -20.44 34.57
N CYS A 127 22.33 -19.46 34.81
CA CYS A 127 20.93 -19.69 35.16
C CYS A 127 19.99 -18.67 34.50
N SER A 128 18.67 -18.86 34.69
CA SER A 128 17.69 -17.89 34.17
C SER A 128 17.59 -16.65 35.06
N SER A 129 17.30 -15.50 34.46
CA SER A 129 17.04 -14.25 35.18
C SER A 129 15.85 -14.36 36.16
N THR A 130 14.87 -15.19 35.81
CA THR A 130 13.74 -15.53 36.69
C THR A 130 14.21 -16.23 37.96
N CYS A 131 15.16 -17.16 37.87
CA CYS A 131 15.69 -17.85 39.04
C CYS A 131 16.41 -16.87 39.99
N ILE A 132 17.20 -15.93 39.46
CA ILE A 132 17.82 -14.87 40.29
C ILE A 132 16.76 -13.98 40.93
N LEU A 133 15.70 -13.61 40.20
CA LEU A 133 14.59 -12.84 40.76
C LEU A 133 13.87 -13.60 41.89
N CYS A 134 13.65 -14.90 41.73
CA CYS A 134 13.11 -15.76 42.79
C CYS A 134 14.02 -15.77 44.02
N LYS A 135 15.35 -15.89 43.84
CA LYS A 135 16.32 -15.85 44.95
C LYS A 135 16.38 -14.50 45.65
N LEU A 136 16.28 -13.39 44.91
CA LEU A 136 16.17 -12.05 45.51
C LEU A 136 14.93 -11.94 46.40
N ARG A 137 13.79 -12.48 45.96
CA ARG A 137 12.54 -12.52 46.75
C ARG A 137 12.66 -13.45 47.96
N GLU A 138 13.20 -14.65 47.78
CA GLU A 138 13.45 -15.64 48.85
C GLU A 138 14.31 -15.06 49.97
N PHE A 139 15.39 -14.35 49.62
CA PHE A 139 16.27 -13.70 50.59
C PHE A 139 15.77 -12.33 51.07
N LYS A 140 14.57 -11.91 50.68
CA LYS A 140 13.96 -10.61 51.00
C LYS A 140 14.85 -9.41 50.63
N ILE A 141 15.65 -9.53 49.57
CA ILE A 141 16.48 -8.45 49.03
C ILE A 141 15.58 -7.54 48.20
N LYS A 142 15.41 -6.29 48.62
CA LYS A 142 14.58 -5.30 47.92
C LYS A 142 15.09 -5.09 46.49
N THR A 143 14.23 -5.36 45.50
CA THR A 143 14.55 -5.11 44.09
C THR A 143 14.52 -3.62 43.78
N ARG A 144 15.45 -3.14 42.94
CA ARG A 144 15.50 -1.75 42.50
C ARG A 144 14.20 -1.34 41.79
N LYS A 145 13.71 -0.13 42.07
CA LYS A 145 12.54 0.42 41.38
C LYS A 145 12.80 0.49 39.88
N LYS A 146 11.75 0.24 39.10
CA LYS A 146 11.82 0.38 37.65
C LYS A 146 12.03 1.85 37.30
N LYS A 147 12.99 2.14 36.43
CA LYS A 147 13.19 3.50 35.91
C LYS A 147 11.93 3.94 35.17
N GLU A 148 11.29 4.98 35.68
CA GLU A 148 10.15 5.60 35.01
C GLU A 148 10.64 6.56 33.93
N VAL A 149 9.99 6.50 32.78
CA VAL A 149 10.29 7.37 31.65
C VAL A 149 9.33 8.56 31.72
N LYS A 150 9.84 9.73 32.09
CA LYS A 150 9.07 10.97 32.15
C LYS A 150 8.88 11.54 30.74
N ILE A 151 7.71 11.31 30.16
CA ILE A 151 7.27 11.91 28.89
C ILE A 151 5.82 12.39 29.08
N SER A 152 5.57 13.66 28.82
CA SER A 152 4.21 14.21 28.86
C SER A 152 3.40 13.80 27.61
N LYS A 153 2.07 13.82 27.72
CA LYS A 153 1.16 13.58 26.59
C LYS A 153 1.43 14.52 25.42
N LYS A 154 1.71 15.80 25.71
CA LYS A 154 2.02 16.83 24.71
C LYS A 154 3.31 16.49 23.97
N GLN A 155 4.40 16.23 24.70
CA GLN A 155 5.68 15.84 24.11
C GLN A 155 5.57 14.60 23.22
N LEU A 156 4.82 13.58 23.66
CA LEU A 156 4.65 12.36 22.86
C LEU A 156 3.84 12.62 21.59
N LYS A 157 2.81 13.49 21.65
CA LYS A 157 2.07 13.92 20.47
C LYS A 157 2.95 14.71 19.50
N ASP A 158 3.76 15.63 20.02
CA ASP A 158 4.65 16.45 19.18
C ASP A 158 5.63 15.56 18.42
N TYR A 159 6.37 14.67 19.12
CA TYR A 159 7.28 13.77 18.43
C TYR A 159 6.60 12.83 17.42
N TYR A 160 5.43 12.29 17.77
CA TYR A 160 4.81 11.23 16.97
C TYR A 160 3.94 11.74 15.81
N ILE A 161 3.17 12.81 16.06
CA ILE A 161 2.16 13.34 15.13
C ILE A 161 2.76 14.50 14.33
N LYS A 162 3.36 15.48 15.01
CA LYS A 162 3.91 16.70 14.39
C LYS A 162 5.23 16.41 13.70
N ASP A 163 6.19 15.84 14.43
CA ASP A 163 7.54 15.57 13.92
C ASP A 163 7.65 14.23 13.17
N LYS A 164 6.55 13.45 13.13
CA LYS A 164 6.43 12.14 12.45
C LYS A 164 7.49 11.09 12.82
N LYS A 165 8.20 11.24 13.95
CA LYS A 165 9.24 10.31 14.40
C LYS A 165 8.68 8.92 14.70
N SER A 166 9.36 7.89 14.23
CA SER A 166 9.05 6.49 14.52
C SER A 166 9.16 6.19 16.02
N LEU A 167 8.51 5.12 16.47
CA LEU A 167 8.58 4.72 17.88
C LEU A 167 10.01 4.36 18.32
N SER A 168 10.83 3.86 17.38
CA SER A 168 12.24 3.56 17.62
C SER A 168 13.06 4.84 17.85
N GLU A 169 12.84 5.87 17.03
CA GLU A 169 13.51 7.17 17.22
C GLU A 169 13.10 7.83 18.53
N ILE A 170 11.81 7.84 18.86
CA ILE A 170 11.32 8.37 20.14
C ILE A 170 11.95 7.60 21.31
N ALA A 171 12.03 6.27 21.20
CA ALA A 171 12.64 5.42 22.21
C ALA A 171 14.14 5.73 22.40
N LYS A 172 14.88 5.98 21.30
CA LYS A 172 16.28 6.42 21.35
C LYS A 172 16.42 7.78 22.03
N ILE A 173 15.63 8.78 21.62
CA ILE A 173 15.63 10.14 22.21
C ILE A 173 15.38 10.07 23.72
N LYS A 174 14.43 9.24 24.14
CA LYS A 174 14.03 9.10 25.55
C LYS A 174 14.78 8.00 26.30
N LYS A 175 15.82 7.41 25.68
CA LYS A 175 16.68 6.37 26.24
C LYS A 175 15.86 5.25 26.92
N CYS A 176 14.83 4.77 26.24
CA CYS A 176 13.92 3.75 26.73
C CYS A 176 13.59 2.72 25.64
N SER A 177 12.79 1.71 25.97
CA SER A 177 12.37 0.69 25.00
C SER A 177 11.13 1.13 24.22
N VAL A 178 11.00 0.66 22.97
CA VAL A 178 9.81 0.88 22.13
C VAL A 178 8.53 0.43 22.85
N SER A 179 8.59 -0.68 23.58
CA SER A 179 7.48 -1.19 24.39
C SER A 179 7.03 -0.20 25.48
N THR A 180 7.94 0.62 26.00
CA THR A 180 7.60 1.66 26.98
C THR A 180 6.84 2.81 26.32
N ILE A 181 7.30 3.25 25.14
CA ILE A 181 6.58 4.26 24.33
C ILE A 181 5.20 3.76 23.93
N LEU A 182 5.05 2.50 23.51
CA LEU A 182 3.75 1.90 23.18
C LEU A 182 2.79 1.89 24.38
N LYS A 183 3.28 1.59 25.58
CA LYS A 183 2.48 1.67 26.81
C LYS A 183 2.03 3.09 27.11
N LEU A 184 2.92 4.07 26.92
CA LEU A 184 2.58 5.49 27.09
C LEU A 184 1.56 5.98 26.05
N MET A 185 1.69 5.57 24.79
CA MET A 185 0.69 5.88 23.75
C MET A 185 -0.68 5.33 24.12
N LYS A 186 -0.76 4.08 24.60
CA LYS A 186 -2.00 3.48 25.10
C LYS A 186 -2.55 4.26 26.30
N LYS A 187 -1.70 4.57 27.29
CA LYS A 187 -2.07 5.36 28.48
C LYS A 187 -2.64 6.73 28.12
N PHE A 188 -2.10 7.39 27.09
CA PHE A 188 -2.53 8.71 26.66
C PHE A 188 -3.58 8.72 25.53
N ASN A 189 -4.08 7.53 25.14
CA ASN A 189 -5.02 7.33 24.04
C ASN A 189 -4.56 7.98 22.71
N ILE A 190 -3.27 7.86 22.39
CA ILE A 190 -2.70 8.34 21.13
C ILE A 190 -2.85 7.22 20.10
N LYS A 191 -3.67 7.45 19.07
CA LYS A 191 -3.87 6.49 17.98
C LYS A 191 -2.55 6.23 17.25
N ARG A 192 -2.32 4.96 16.91
CA ARG A 192 -1.19 4.57 16.07
C ARG A 192 -1.46 4.98 14.64
N ARG A 193 -0.41 5.45 13.97
CA ARG A 193 -0.37 5.58 12.51
C ARG A 193 -0.69 4.23 11.88
N THR A 194 -1.48 4.29 10.83
CA THR A 194 -1.68 3.17 9.91
C THR A 194 -0.36 2.78 9.26
N LEU A 195 -0.32 1.58 8.69
CA LEU A 195 0.84 1.12 7.92
C LEU A 195 1.17 2.10 6.79
N SER A 196 0.15 2.60 6.08
CA SER A 196 0.29 3.65 5.07
C SER A 196 1.01 4.88 5.58
N GLU A 197 0.56 5.45 6.69
CA GLU A 197 1.13 6.69 7.25
C GLU A 197 2.55 6.51 7.76
N SER A 198 2.95 5.26 8.02
CA SER A 198 4.28 4.92 8.50
C SER A 198 5.25 4.63 7.35
N ILE A 199 4.78 4.09 6.22
CA ILE A 199 5.58 3.82 5.01
C ILE A 199 5.69 5.05 4.10
N MET A 200 4.68 5.92 4.10
CA MET A 200 4.58 7.03 3.15
C MET A 200 5.74 8.03 3.31
N LYS A 201 6.63 8.05 2.31
CA LYS A 201 7.81 8.94 2.24
C LYS A 201 7.44 10.39 1.89
N TYR A 202 6.44 10.58 1.03
CA TYR A 202 6.07 11.89 0.48
C TYR A 202 4.71 12.35 1.01
N LYS A 203 4.60 13.65 1.32
CA LYS A 203 3.33 14.25 1.76
C LYS A 203 2.33 14.26 0.61
N LYS A 204 1.10 13.85 0.89
CA LYS A 204 -0.04 13.96 -0.03
C LYS A 204 -1.01 15.02 0.48
N ARG A 205 -1.73 15.66 -0.43
CA ARG A 205 -2.81 16.59 -0.11
C ARG A 205 -4.12 15.99 -0.58
N ASN A 206 -5.16 16.20 0.21
CA ASN A 206 -6.49 15.78 -0.18
C ASN A 206 -6.96 16.63 -1.36
N PHE A 207 -7.82 16.06 -2.20
CA PHE A 207 -8.59 16.84 -3.15
C PHE A 207 -9.47 17.84 -2.39
N ASP A 208 -9.46 19.10 -2.84
CA ASP A 208 -10.15 20.21 -2.16
C ASP A 208 -11.68 20.20 -2.35
N GLY A 209 -12.19 19.32 -3.21
CA GLY A 209 -13.63 19.13 -3.42
C GLY A 209 -14.23 20.09 -4.46
N LYS A 210 -13.43 20.93 -5.12
CA LYS A 210 -13.94 21.86 -6.16
C LYS A 210 -14.59 21.10 -7.31
N LYS A 211 -15.89 21.32 -7.52
CA LYS A 211 -16.70 20.59 -8.50
C LYS A 211 -16.18 20.75 -9.94
N ASN A 212 -15.80 21.96 -10.34
CA ASN A 212 -15.29 22.25 -11.68
C ASN A 212 -13.97 21.53 -11.95
N LEU A 213 -13.01 21.62 -11.01
CA LEU A 213 -11.74 20.90 -11.12
C LEU A 213 -11.95 19.39 -11.14
N LYS A 214 -12.90 18.89 -10.34
CA LYS A 214 -13.28 17.47 -10.34
C LYS A 214 -13.83 17.04 -11.69
N ALA A 215 -14.67 17.86 -12.31
CA ALA A 215 -15.27 17.59 -13.62
C ALA A 215 -14.19 17.57 -14.72
N TYR A 216 -13.32 18.58 -14.72
CA TYR A 216 -12.14 18.64 -15.60
C TYR A 216 -11.26 17.39 -15.47
N MET A 217 -10.86 17.03 -14.25
CA MET A 217 -10.03 15.84 -14.00
C MET A 217 -10.75 14.54 -14.41
N THR A 218 -12.09 14.51 -14.34
CA THR A 218 -12.88 13.36 -14.77
C THR A 218 -12.87 13.25 -16.29
N GLY A 219 -13.06 14.35 -17.04
CA GLY A 219 -12.95 14.35 -18.50
C GLY A 219 -11.56 13.92 -18.96
N PHE A 220 -10.52 14.55 -18.41
CA PHE A 220 -9.13 14.22 -18.72
C PHE A 220 -8.78 12.77 -18.37
N ARG A 221 -9.36 12.24 -17.29
CA ARG A 221 -9.18 10.84 -16.89
C ARG A 221 -9.73 9.84 -17.90
N ILE A 222 -10.88 10.14 -18.50
CA ILE A 222 -11.55 9.21 -19.41
C ILE A 222 -10.74 9.07 -20.69
N GLY A 223 -10.19 10.17 -21.22
CA GLY A 223 -9.34 10.13 -22.41
C GLY A 223 -7.97 9.51 -22.15
N ASP A 224 -7.06 10.24 -21.48
CA ASP A 224 -5.63 9.95 -21.64
C ASP A 224 -4.91 9.42 -20.38
N LEU A 225 -5.63 9.17 -19.29
CA LEU A 225 -5.02 8.66 -18.06
C LEU A 225 -5.19 7.16 -17.90
N ASN A 226 -4.47 6.58 -16.96
CA ASN A 226 -4.72 5.27 -16.36
C ASN A 226 -4.64 5.43 -14.83
N VAL A 227 -5.71 5.10 -14.13
CA VAL A 227 -5.82 5.26 -12.68
C VAL A 227 -6.18 3.93 -12.06
N THR A 228 -5.35 3.53 -11.10
CA THR A 228 -5.51 2.30 -10.33
C THR A 228 -5.55 2.61 -8.83
N LYS A 229 -6.24 1.73 -8.10
CA LYS A 229 -6.24 1.76 -6.63
C LYS A 229 -5.10 0.87 -6.15
N GLU A 230 -4.10 1.45 -5.51
CA GLU A 230 -3.13 0.71 -4.72
C GLU A 230 -3.58 0.73 -3.25
N SER A 231 -3.16 -0.26 -2.44
CA SER A 231 -3.67 -0.54 -1.08
C SER A 231 -4.09 0.69 -0.26
N HIS A 232 -3.27 1.75 -0.27
CA HIS A 232 -3.52 2.96 0.48
C HIS A 232 -3.49 4.26 -0.32
N GLN A 233 -3.53 4.20 -1.66
CA GLN A 233 -3.37 5.37 -2.52
C GLN A 233 -4.04 5.21 -3.87
N ILE A 234 -4.20 6.33 -4.57
CA ILE A 234 -4.64 6.36 -5.96
C ILE A 234 -3.40 6.59 -6.81
N LYS A 235 -3.14 5.71 -7.77
CA LYS A 235 -2.01 5.85 -8.68
C LYS A 235 -2.53 6.24 -10.05
N LEU A 236 -2.11 7.40 -10.52
CA LEU A 236 -2.32 7.86 -11.87
C LEU A 236 -1.05 7.56 -12.68
N LYS A 237 -1.24 7.14 -13.92
CA LYS A 237 -0.21 6.87 -14.92
C LYS A 237 -0.66 7.38 -16.29
N THR A 238 0.28 7.86 -17.09
CA THR A 238 0.08 8.09 -18.53
C THR A 238 1.45 8.18 -19.20
N ASN A 239 1.50 7.94 -20.50
CA ASN A 239 2.71 7.99 -21.32
C ASN A 239 2.48 8.99 -22.46
N THR A 240 3.51 9.73 -22.85
CA THR A 240 3.40 10.68 -23.94
C THR A 240 4.75 10.93 -24.61
N THR A 241 4.74 11.34 -25.87
CA THR A 241 5.92 11.89 -26.56
C THR A 241 5.97 13.41 -26.48
N LYS A 242 4.97 14.06 -25.85
CA LYS A 242 4.81 15.52 -25.86
C LYS A 242 5.02 16.10 -24.47
N LEU A 243 5.99 17.01 -24.34
CA LEU A 243 6.29 17.69 -23.08
C LEU A 243 5.11 18.52 -22.53
N ASP A 244 4.29 19.11 -23.40
CA ASP A 244 3.09 19.85 -22.98
C ASP A 244 2.15 18.98 -22.12
N GLN A 245 2.01 17.70 -22.47
CA GLN A 245 1.20 16.75 -21.71
C GLN A 245 1.86 16.44 -20.34
N VAL A 246 3.20 16.42 -20.28
CA VAL A 246 3.93 16.28 -19.01
C VAL A 246 3.67 17.45 -18.08
N HIS A 247 3.74 18.68 -18.61
CA HIS A 247 3.42 19.89 -17.85
C HIS A 247 1.97 19.87 -17.37
N LEU A 248 1.04 19.51 -18.25
CA LEU A 248 -0.39 19.42 -17.93
C LEU A 248 -0.67 18.49 -16.75
N VAL A 249 -0.12 17.27 -16.78
CA VAL A 249 -0.32 16.29 -15.69
C VAL A 249 0.34 16.80 -14.40
N LYS A 250 1.55 17.36 -14.49
CA LYS A 250 2.28 17.88 -13.33
C LYS A 250 1.53 19.02 -12.65
N GLU A 251 0.97 19.96 -13.42
CA GLU A 251 0.22 21.09 -12.88
C GLU A 251 -1.11 20.66 -12.24
N ASN A 252 -1.83 19.71 -12.87
CA ASN A 252 -3.11 19.24 -12.35
C ASN A 252 -2.96 18.33 -11.12
N PHE A 253 -1.92 17.50 -11.05
CA PHE A 253 -1.81 16.44 -10.03
C PHE A 253 -0.59 16.53 -9.12
N GLY A 254 0.51 17.17 -9.56
CA GLY A 254 1.77 17.21 -8.83
C GLY A 254 1.71 17.94 -7.48
N ASN A 255 0.75 18.86 -7.31
CA ASN A 255 0.52 19.54 -6.03
C ASN A 255 -0.20 18.65 -4.99
N TYR A 256 -0.81 17.54 -5.41
CA TYR A 256 -1.60 16.65 -4.55
C TYR A 256 -0.84 15.40 -4.13
N GLY A 257 0.17 14.99 -4.89
CA GLY A 257 0.90 13.77 -4.67
C GLY A 257 2.30 13.83 -5.25
N HIS A 258 3.10 12.83 -4.94
CA HIS A 258 4.44 12.75 -5.51
C HIS A 258 4.34 12.37 -6.99
N PHE A 259 4.94 13.21 -7.85
CA PHE A 259 5.00 13.07 -9.29
C PHE A 259 6.34 12.45 -9.70
N TYR A 260 6.27 11.36 -10.46
CA TYR A 260 7.40 10.69 -11.07
C TYR A 260 7.36 10.92 -12.58
N LEU A 261 8.52 11.17 -13.16
CA LEU A 261 8.74 11.28 -14.60
C LEU A 261 9.93 10.39 -14.94
N LYS A 262 9.77 9.55 -15.96
CA LYS A 262 10.85 8.74 -16.51
C LYS A 262 10.82 8.86 -18.02
N GLU A 263 11.97 9.13 -18.62
CA GLU A 263 12.14 9.10 -20.07
C GLU A 263 12.65 7.72 -20.51
N ARG A 264 12.09 7.17 -21.59
CA ARG A 264 12.52 5.92 -22.20
C ARG A 264 12.26 5.96 -23.70
N GLY A 265 13.32 5.97 -24.50
CA GLY A 265 13.21 5.84 -25.96
C GLY A 265 12.38 6.95 -26.63
N GLY A 266 12.49 8.20 -26.15
CA GLY A 266 11.73 9.34 -26.68
C GLY A 266 10.30 9.48 -26.12
N GLU A 267 9.88 8.60 -25.22
CA GLU A 267 8.62 8.69 -24.50
C GLU A 267 8.82 9.06 -23.03
N TYR A 268 7.86 9.80 -22.48
CA TYR A 268 7.78 10.18 -21.08
C TYR A 268 6.70 9.35 -20.37
N GLU A 269 7.11 8.43 -19.50
CA GLU A 269 6.22 7.76 -18.54
C GLU A 269 6.06 8.65 -17.31
N MET A 270 4.83 9.04 -17.03
CA MET A 270 4.47 9.82 -15.85
C MET A 270 3.67 8.97 -14.89
N SER A 271 3.89 9.19 -13.59
CA SER A 271 2.96 8.68 -12.58
C SER A 271 2.82 9.62 -11.39
N CYS A 272 1.64 9.65 -10.79
CA CYS A 272 1.37 10.45 -9.60
C CYS A 272 0.70 9.59 -8.51
N LEU A 273 1.25 9.65 -7.29
CA LEU A 273 0.71 8.95 -6.13
C LEU A 273 -0.16 9.88 -5.28
N LEU A 274 -1.47 9.79 -5.49
CA LEU A 274 -2.49 10.65 -4.92
C LEU A 274 -3.13 10.05 -3.65
N ASP A 275 -3.77 10.92 -2.87
CA ASP A 275 -4.57 10.53 -1.71
C ASP A 275 -5.90 9.83 -2.12
N LYS A 276 -6.50 9.08 -1.19
CA LYS A 276 -7.79 8.37 -1.41
C LYS A 276 -8.96 9.29 -1.74
N SER A 277 -8.89 10.58 -1.41
CA SER A 277 -9.86 11.59 -1.84
C SER A 277 -10.03 11.66 -3.37
N PHE A 278 -9.05 11.21 -4.15
CA PHE A 278 -9.13 11.07 -5.61
C PHE A 278 -9.83 9.79 -6.10
N LYS A 279 -10.51 9.04 -5.22
CA LYS A 279 -11.22 7.79 -5.58
C LYS A 279 -12.23 7.95 -6.73
N PHE A 280 -12.71 9.17 -6.98
CA PHE A 280 -13.64 9.47 -8.07
C PHE A 280 -13.02 9.21 -9.46
N LEU A 281 -11.69 9.20 -9.58
CA LEU A 281 -10.98 8.89 -10.83
C LEU A 281 -10.82 7.39 -11.10
N ILE A 282 -11.11 6.51 -10.13
CA ILE A 282 -10.97 5.06 -10.32
C ILE A 282 -12.05 4.52 -11.26
N LYS A 283 -13.29 5.01 -11.11
CA LYS A 283 -14.43 4.49 -11.86
C LYS A 283 -14.24 4.82 -13.34
N LYS A 284 -14.12 3.80 -14.19
CA LYS A 284 -14.24 4.00 -15.65
C LYS A 284 -15.71 4.24 -15.96
N HIS A 285 -15.99 5.40 -16.54
CA HIS A 285 -17.34 5.86 -16.84
C HIS A 285 -17.68 5.50 -18.28
N LYS A 286 -18.75 4.72 -18.50
CA LYS A 286 -19.35 4.55 -19.84
C LYS A 286 -20.15 5.78 -20.25
N ASN A 287 -20.76 6.45 -19.28
CA ASN A 287 -21.55 7.67 -19.44
C ASN A 287 -20.97 8.78 -18.55
N ILE A 288 -21.13 10.02 -19.01
CA ILE A 288 -20.76 11.22 -18.26
C ILE A 288 -21.58 11.22 -16.96
N PRO A 289 -20.94 11.40 -15.79
CA PRO A 289 -21.65 11.46 -14.53
C PRO A 289 -22.82 12.46 -14.56
N LYS A 290 -24.01 12.04 -14.11
CA LYS A 290 -25.23 12.89 -14.13
C LYS A 290 -25.04 14.27 -13.47
N TRP A 291 -24.20 14.36 -12.43
CA TRP A 291 -23.92 15.63 -11.75
C TRP A 291 -23.11 16.62 -12.62
N ILE A 292 -22.39 16.12 -13.62
CA ILE A 292 -21.68 16.93 -14.63
C ILE A 292 -22.67 17.41 -15.69
N ILE A 293 -23.47 16.52 -16.29
CA ILE A 293 -24.46 16.87 -17.34
C ILE A 293 -25.46 17.93 -16.85
N LYS A 294 -25.92 17.80 -15.60
CA LYS A 294 -26.94 18.69 -15.00
C LYS A 294 -26.47 20.13 -14.79
N ASN A 295 -25.17 20.40 -14.76
CA ASN A 295 -24.62 21.72 -14.49
C ASN A 295 -23.69 22.13 -15.65
N ASN A 296 -24.07 23.19 -16.37
CA ASN A 296 -23.36 23.61 -17.58
C ASN A 296 -21.87 23.92 -17.31
N GLU A 297 -21.55 24.57 -16.19
CA GLU A 297 -20.16 24.89 -15.84
C GLU A 297 -19.33 23.62 -15.58
N CYS A 298 -19.87 22.64 -14.86
CA CYS A 298 -19.24 21.34 -14.68
C CYS A 298 -19.08 20.61 -16.02
N PHE A 299 -20.10 20.63 -16.89
CA PHE A 299 -20.03 20.04 -18.22
C PHE A 299 -18.94 20.69 -19.08
N ILE A 300 -18.84 22.02 -19.10
CA ILE A 300 -17.81 22.75 -19.85
C ILE A 300 -16.41 22.37 -19.34
N ASN A 301 -16.21 22.33 -18.02
CA ASN A 301 -14.94 21.91 -17.44
C ASN A 301 -14.60 20.45 -17.78
N PHE A 302 -15.60 19.56 -17.75
CA PHE A 302 -15.45 18.17 -18.19
C PHE A 302 -15.04 18.09 -19.67
N LEU A 303 -15.75 18.80 -20.55
CA LEU A 303 -15.46 18.83 -21.98
C LEU A 303 -14.08 19.41 -22.27
N ALA A 304 -13.64 20.42 -21.51
CA ALA A 304 -12.28 20.97 -21.61
C ALA A 304 -11.24 19.91 -21.24
N GLY A 305 -11.41 19.18 -20.13
CA GLY A 305 -10.51 18.09 -19.75
C GLY A 305 -10.50 16.94 -20.77
N TYR A 306 -11.66 16.61 -21.35
CA TYR A 306 -11.76 15.61 -22.41
C TYR A 306 -11.11 16.09 -23.72
N THR A 307 -11.25 17.38 -24.06
CA THR A 307 -10.61 18.02 -25.22
C THR A 307 -9.10 18.07 -25.07
N ASP A 308 -8.58 18.31 -23.86
CA ASP A 308 -7.15 18.28 -23.59
C ASP A 308 -6.54 16.88 -23.77
N ALA A 309 -7.35 15.83 -23.66
CA ALA A 309 -6.95 14.45 -23.94
C ALA A 309 -7.14 14.06 -25.43
N GLU A 310 -8.37 14.17 -25.94
CA GLU A 310 -8.81 13.57 -27.21
C GLU A 310 -9.12 14.61 -28.31
N GLY A 311 -9.11 15.90 -27.95
CA GLY A 311 -9.53 16.97 -28.85
C GLY A 311 -8.51 17.27 -29.94
N ASN A 312 -9.00 17.66 -31.10
CA ASN A 312 -8.22 18.16 -32.23
C ASN A 312 -8.88 19.45 -32.75
N ILE A 313 -8.14 20.55 -32.69
CA ILE A 313 -8.54 21.84 -33.23
C ILE A 313 -7.50 22.23 -34.27
N GLY A 314 -7.94 22.67 -35.44
CA GLY A 314 -7.03 23.07 -36.50
C GLY A 314 -7.72 23.79 -37.64
N ILE A 315 -6.91 24.39 -38.51
CA ILE A 315 -7.35 25.05 -39.72
C ILE A 315 -7.07 24.12 -40.90
N TYR A 316 -8.12 23.77 -41.64
CA TYR A 316 -8.07 22.85 -42.78
C TYR A 316 -8.81 23.50 -43.95
N ASP A 317 -8.17 23.53 -45.13
CA ASP A 317 -8.72 24.19 -46.32
C ASP A 317 -9.10 25.66 -46.04
N LYS A 318 -8.24 26.37 -45.30
CA LYS A 318 -8.45 27.75 -44.81
C LYS A 318 -9.64 27.91 -43.84
N ARG A 319 -10.19 26.82 -43.28
CA ARG A 319 -11.33 26.85 -42.34
C ARG A 319 -11.01 26.15 -41.03
N ALA A 320 -11.24 26.83 -39.91
CA ALA A 320 -11.16 26.23 -38.58
C ALA A 320 -12.18 25.09 -38.40
N ARG A 321 -11.78 24.05 -37.68
CA ARG A 321 -12.62 22.90 -37.29
C ARG A 321 -12.24 22.44 -35.89
N TYR A 322 -13.26 22.11 -35.09
CA TYR A 322 -13.10 21.36 -33.84
C TYR A 322 -13.54 19.92 -34.07
N ARG A 323 -12.74 18.98 -33.59
CA ARG A 323 -13.01 17.54 -33.63
C ARG A 323 -12.66 16.91 -32.30
N VAL A 324 -13.48 15.96 -31.85
CA VAL A 324 -13.12 15.04 -30.77
C VAL A 324 -13.58 13.66 -31.16
N GLY A 325 -12.67 12.69 -31.12
CA GLY A 325 -12.94 11.32 -31.54
C GLY A 325 -12.44 10.32 -30.51
N SER A 326 -13.19 9.24 -30.32
CA SER A 326 -12.90 8.21 -29.32
C SER A 326 -13.73 6.95 -29.60
N TYR A 327 -13.33 5.84 -28.97
CA TYR A 327 -14.11 4.61 -28.89
C TYR A 327 -15.24 4.69 -27.85
N ASP A 328 -15.26 5.71 -26.98
CA ASP A 328 -16.28 5.92 -25.96
C ASP A 328 -17.57 6.53 -26.56
N LYS A 329 -18.29 5.75 -27.37
CA LYS A 329 -19.49 6.18 -28.11
C LYS A 329 -20.50 6.94 -27.24
N GLU A 330 -20.83 6.42 -26.07
CA GLU A 330 -21.85 6.96 -25.18
C GLU A 330 -21.42 8.30 -24.57
N ILE A 331 -20.12 8.47 -24.27
CA ILE A 331 -19.58 9.76 -23.81
C ILE A 331 -19.69 10.80 -24.92
N LEU A 332 -19.29 10.45 -26.14
CA LEU A 332 -19.37 11.37 -27.27
C LEU A 332 -20.81 11.73 -27.62
N TYR A 333 -21.72 10.75 -27.57
CA TYR A 333 -23.14 11.01 -27.79
C TYR A 333 -23.72 11.97 -26.74
N GLU A 334 -23.41 11.78 -25.45
CA GLU A 334 -23.85 12.69 -24.40
C GLU A 334 -23.21 14.09 -24.51
N ILE A 335 -21.95 14.20 -24.96
CA ILE A 335 -21.33 15.49 -25.29
C ILE A 335 -22.12 16.16 -26.41
N HIS A 336 -22.45 15.41 -27.47
CA HIS A 336 -23.16 15.94 -28.64
C HIS A 336 -24.55 16.48 -28.27
N GLU A 337 -25.37 15.67 -27.60
CA GLU A 337 -26.70 16.07 -27.11
C GLU A 337 -26.63 17.29 -26.20
N LYS A 338 -25.64 17.31 -25.30
CA LYS A 338 -25.49 18.43 -24.37
C LYS A 338 -25.06 19.72 -25.10
N LEU A 339 -24.18 19.64 -26.09
CA LEU A 339 -23.81 20.78 -26.92
C LEU A 339 -24.99 21.30 -27.74
N GLN A 340 -25.82 20.42 -28.31
CA GLN A 340 -27.05 20.81 -29.00
C GLN A 340 -28.01 21.56 -28.08
N SER A 341 -28.19 21.09 -26.83
CA SER A 341 -29.00 21.81 -25.83
C SER A 341 -28.48 23.21 -25.49
N MET A 342 -27.19 23.46 -25.76
CA MET A 342 -26.52 24.76 -25.61
C MET A 342 -26.47 25.55 -26.93
N LYS A 343 -27.23 25.12 -27.97
CA LYS A 343 -27.26 25.69 -29.32
C LYS A 343 -25.93 25.61 -30.07
N ILE A 344 -25.05 24.67 -29.70
CA ILE A 344 -23.80 24.37 -30.39
C ILE A 344 -24.00 23.07 -31.17
N ASN A 345 -24.34 23.20 -32.45
CA ASN A 345 -24.60 22.06 -33.31
C ASN A 345 -23.31 21.53 -33.94
N GLY A 346 -23.13 20.21 -33.88
CA GLY A 346 -22.05 19.48 -34.55
C GLY A 346 -22.60 18.24 -35.26
N THR A 347 -21.74 17.54 -35.99
CA THR A 347 -22.08 16.23 -36.54
C THR A 347 -21.51 15.14 -35.65
N PHE A 348 -22.32 14.16 -35.26
CA PHE A 348 -21.90 12.94 -34.58
C PHE A 348 -21.94 11.78 -35.58
N ILE A 349 -20.78 11.16 -35.83
CA ILE A 349 -20.65 10.14 -36.87
C ILE A 349 -19.80 8.97 -36.40
N LEU A 350 -20.09 7.78 -36.95
CA LEU A 350 -19.16 6.66 -36.97
C LEU A 350 -18.10 6.98 -38.03
N GLU A 351 -16.85 7.17 -37.61
CA GLU A 351 -15.75 7.49 -38.52
C GLU A 351 -15.09 6.23 -39.08
N THR A 352 -14.86 5.24 -38.22
CA THR A 352 -14.25 3.96 -38.61
C THR A 352 -14.92 2.82 -37.85
N GLN A 353 -15.39 1.81 -38.57
CA GLN A 353 -15.96 0.61 -37.96
C GLN A 353 -14.86 -0.30 -37.40
N ALA A 354 -15.14 -1.08 -36.36
CA ALA A 354 -14.27 -2.15 -35.92
C ALA A 354 -13.97 -3.12 -37.07
N GLY A 355 -12.71 -3.55 -37.20
CA GLY A 355 -12.30 -4.37 -38.33
C GLY A 355 -10.79 -4.52 -38.49
N ILE A 356 -10.39 -5.25 -39.52
CA ILE A 356 -8.99 -5.44 -39.91
C ILE A 356 -8.71 -4.50 -41.09
N TYR A 357 -7.75 -3.60 -40.90
CA TYR A 357 -7.31 -2.64 -41.91
C TYR A 357 -5.83 -2.84 -42.22
N LYS A 358 -5.35 -2.23 -43.31
CA LYS A 358 -3.94 -2.30 -43.75
C LYS A 358 -2.93 -1.93 -42.65
N TYR A 359 -3.32 -1.05 -41.73
CA TYR A 359 -2.48 -0.54 -40.65
C TYR A 359 -2.71 -1.24 -39.29
N GLY A 360 -3.59 -2.25 -39.23
CA GLY A 360 -3.82 -3.05 -38.04
C GLY A 360 -5.29 -3.36 -37.76
N LYS A 361 -5.52 -4.07 -36.66
CA LYS A 361 -6.86 -4.44 -36.18
C LYS A 361 -7.41 -3.37 -35.23
N LEU A 362 -8.60 -2.87 -35.52
CA LEU A 362 -9.38 -2.02 -34.64
C LEU A 362 -10.38 -2.87 -33.87
N ASN A 363 -10.29 -2.86 -32.53
CA ASN A 363 -11.13 -3.70 -31.66
C ASN A 363 -12.51 -3.09 -31.35
N GLY A 364 -12.78 -1.87 -31.82
CA GLY A 364 -14.02 -1.16 -31.58
C GLY A 364 -14.27 -0.09 -32.63
N ASP A 365 -15.51 0.38 -32.66
CA ASP A 365 -15.95 1.46 -33.52
C ASP A 365 -15.39 2.80 -33.03
N PHE A 366 -14.79 3.57 -33.93
CA PHE A 366 -14.28 4.91 -33.65
C PHE A 366 -15.30 5.96 -34.06
N TRP A 367 -15.80 6.71 -33.07
CA TRP A 367 -16.83 7.73 -33.25
C TRP A 367 -16.21 9.11 -33.15
N ARG A 368 -16.85 10.11 -33.79
CA ARG A 368 -16.36 11.50 -33.79
C ARG A 368 -17.50 12.49 -33.69
N ILE A 369 -17.25 13.58 -32.97
CA ILE A 369 -17.99 14.85 -33.07
C ILE A 369 -17.15 15.83 -33.90
N ASN A 370 -17.77 16.50 -34.87
CA ASN A 370 -17.13 17.56 -35.65
C ASN A 370 -17.99 18.83 -35.65
N ILE A 371 -17.38 19.97 -35.31
CA ILE A 371 -18.02 21.29 -35.29
C ILE A 371 -17.20 22.21 -36.20
N SER A 372 -17.82 22.70 -37.27
CA SER A 372 -17.15 23.48 -38.32
C SER A 372 -17.96 24.65 -38.87
N LYS A 373 -19.23 24.77 -38.49
CA LYS A 373 -20.03 25.97 -38.79
C LYS A 373 -19.52 27.14 -37.96
N LYS A 374 -19.47 28.34 -38.54
CA LYS A 374 -18.70 29.47 -37.98
C LYS A 374 -19.24 29.90 -36.62
N GLU A 375 -20.56 30.09 -36.54
CA GLU A 375 -21.26 30.63 -35.38
C GLU A 375 -21.16 29.66 -34.20
N GLU A 376 -21.45 28.38 -34.43
CA GLU A 376 -21.40 27.33 -33.42
C GLU A 376 -19.97 27.02 -32.99
N LEU A 377 -19.00 27.02 -33.92
CA LEU A 377 -17.59 26.84 -33.58
C LEU A 377 -17.07 28.01 -32.76
N LEU A 378 -17.43 29.26 -33.09
CA LEU A 378 -17.04 30.43 -32.31
C LEU A 378 -17.62 30.38 -30.90
N ALA A 379 -18.90 30.00 -30.76
CA ALA A 379 -19.54 29.80 -29.47
C ALA A 379 -18.82 28.73 -28.63
N LEU A 380 -18.47 27.59 -29.25
CA LEU A 380 -17.71 26.52 -28.58
C LEU A 380 -16.32 27.00 -28.14
N VAL A 381 -15.57 27.64 -29.04
CA VAL A 381 -14.21 28.11 -28.78
C VAL A 381 -14.21 29.09 -27.60
N ARG A 382 -15.09 30.09 -27.61
CA ARG A 382 -15.23 31.06 -26.51
C ARG A 382 -15.63 30.41 -25.20
N THR A 383 -16.47 29.38 -25.26
CA THR A 383 -16.91 28.62 -24.08
C THR A 383 -15.78 27.76 -23.49
N LEU A 384 -14.95 27.11 -24.33
CA LEU A 384 -13.89 26.21 -23.86
C LEU A 384 -12.59 26.93 -23.49
N LYS A 385 -12.24 28.02 -24.19
CA LYS A 385 -10.96 28.72 -24.04
C LYS A 385 -10.54 29.00 -22.59
N PRO A 386 -11.42 29.44 -21.67
CA PRO A 386 -11.05 29.71 -20.28
C PRO A 386 -10.73 28.46 -19.44
N HIS A 387 -11.11 27.27 -19.93
CA HIS A 387 -11.06 26.02 -19.17
C HIS A 387 -10.03 25.02 -19.70
N ILE A 388 -9.54 25.22 -20.93
CA ILE A 388 -8.45 24.45 -21.52
C ILE A 388 -7.15 24.74 -20.79
N LYS A 389 -6.40 23.68 -20.50
CA LYS A 389 -5.11 23.78 -19.80
C LYS A 389 -3.96 23.24 -20.64
N HIS A 390 -4.21 22.42 -21.65
CA HIS A 390 -3.15 21.98 -22.55
C HIS A 390 -2.71 23.15 -23.44
N ARG A 391 -1.45 23.57 -23.31
CA ARG A 391 -0.89 24.75 -24.00
C ARG A 391 -1.11 24.73 -25.52
N LYS A 392 -0.78 23.63 -26.19
CA LYS A 392 -1.07 23.46 -27.61
C LYS A 392 -2.56 23.67 -27.94
N ARG A 393 -3.49 23.02 -27.24
CA ARG A 393 -4.93 23.15 -27.49
C ARG A 393 -5.44 24.56 -27.26
N TYR A 394 -4.91 25.25 -26.26
CA TYR A 394 -5.20 26.64 -26.02
C TYR A 394 -4.80 27.52 -27.22
N ASN A 395 -3.59 27.32 -27.75
CA ASN A 395 -3.13 28.04 -28.94
C ASN A 395 -3.94 27.66 -30.19
N ASP A 396 -4.28 26.38 -30.35
CA ASP A 396 -5.13 25.91 -31.45
C ASP A 396 -6.51 26.58 -31.40
N LEU A 397 -7.10 26.79 -30.21
CA LEU A 397 -8.35 27.52 -30.03
C LEU A 397 -8.22 29.01 -30.41
N ILE A 398 -7.12 29.67 -30.02
CA ILE A 398 -6.88 31.08 -30.41
C ILE A 398 -6.78 31.19 -31.94
N ALA A 399 -6.00 30.31 -32.57
CA ALA A 399 -5.87 30.30 -34.03
C ALA A 399 -7.22 30.04 -34.72
N ALA A 400 -8.03 29.12 -34.18
CA ALA A 400 -9.38 28.88 -34.67
C ALA A 400 -10.29 30.10 -34.51
N GLU A 401 -10.27 30.78 -33.36
CA GLU A 401 -11.05 32.00 -33.12
C GLU A 401 -10.70 33.10 -34.12
N ASN A 402 -9.40 33.39 -34.29
CA ASN A 402 -8.93 34.40 -35.24
C ASN A 402 -9.35 34.08 -36.68
N ASN A 403 -9.17 32.83 -37.12
CA ASN A 403 -9.59 32.39 -38.45
C ASN A 403 -11.09 32.57 -38.69
N ILE A 404 -11.93 32.37 -37.66
CA ILE A 404 -13.37 32.55 -37.79
C ILE A 404 -13.70 34.05 -37.89
N ILE A 405 -13.10 34.88 -37.04
CA ILE A 405 -13.31 36.34 -37.02
C ILE A 405 -12.92 36.98 -38.35
N GLU A 406 -11.73 36.67 -38.87
CA GLU A 406 -11.26 37.17 -40.17
C GLU A 406 -12.24 36.82 -41.31
N ARG A 407 -12.81 35.61 -41.27
CA ARG A 407 -13.77 35.14 -42.27
C ARG A 407 -15.19 35.64 -42.07
N ILE A 408 -15.51 36.24 -40.93
CA ILE A 408 -16.77 36.97 -40.72
C ILE A 408 -16.58 38.40 -41.23
N GLY A 409 -15.46 39.03 -40.88
CA GLY A 409 -15.12 40.39 -41.32
C GLY A 409 -14.89 40.53 -42.83
N ALA A 410 -14.37 39.51 -43.50
CA ALA A 410 -14.18 39.53 -44.97
C ALA A 410 -15.48 39.31 -45.78
N ILE A 411 -16.64 39.19 -45.13
CA ILE A 411 -17.97 39.03 -45.76
C ILE A 411 -18.87 40.24 -45.49
N ALA A 412 -18.43 41.18 -44.63
CA ALA A 412 -19.02 42.50 -44.49
C ALA A 412 -18.30 43.47 -45.44
#